data_AF-A0A918H4V7-F1
#
_entry.id   AF-A0A918H4V7-F1
#
_cell.length_a   1.000
_cell.length_b   1.000
_cell.length_c   1.000
_cell.angle_alpha   90.00
_cell.angle_beta   90.00
_cell.angle_gamma   90.00
#
_symmetry.space_group_name_H-M   'P 1'
#
loop_
_entity.id
_entity.type
_entity.pdbx_description
1 polymer ?
#
loop_
_entity_poly.entity_id
_entity_poly.type
_entity_poly.pdbx_seq_one_letter_code
_entity_poly.pdbx_strand_id
1 'polypeptide(L)'
;MIRDNEEFDVVVKAVTMVGSFVTIETAEGVEGFIDQVMHPSWWSEEVPPPEVGDRLHVVVLDASRTPPRLSALERDIETGRRIRSGELTPPSIDSILSSWQDAVISDREAAMTSTAPRKTVHLAVYDALADWETGHATAWLARSGFEIRTVGPSTAPVTSIGGLRITPDLALEELTPEDSALLILPGGDLWDEGDDLAPFAAKAREFLDAKVPVAAICGATAGLAREGLLDDRRHTSAVSFYLSATGYQGGEHYVDADAVTDGDLITAGPTEPVAFGREVLGRLGAFEGAKLDAWYRLFHDSDPAAYEELNA
;
A
#
# COMPACT_ATOMS: atom_id res chain seq x y z
N MET A 1 34.33 23.27 -10.30
CA MET A 1 33.55 22.08 -10.70
C MET A 1 32.78 21.68 -9.46
N ILE A 2 31.45 21.73 -9.52
CA ILE A 2 30.58 21.36 -8.39
C ILE A 2 30.64 19.84 -8.22
N ARG A 3 30.69 19.36 -6.98
CA ARG A 3 30.67 17.93 -6.66
C ARG A 3 29.52 17.61 -5.70
N ASP A 4 29.07 16.37 -5.74
CA ASP A 4 28.08 15.86 -4.80
C ASP A 4 28.55 16.08 -3.36
N ASN A 5 27.58 16.39 -2.50
CA ASN A 5 27.76 16.68 -1.09
C ASN A 5 28.53 17.97 -0.81
N GLU A 6 28.92 18.81 -1.78
CA GLU A 6 29.48 20.13 -1.49
C GLU A 6 28.40 21.09 -0.97
N GLU A 7 28.77 21.99 -0.06
CA GLU A 7 27.88 23.01 0.51
C GLU A 7 28.15 24.37 -0.14
N PHE A 8 27.09 25.12 -0.39
CA PHE A 8 27.15 26.45 -0.99
C PHE A 8 26.12 27.38 -0.36
N ASP A 9 26.45 28.66 -0.32
CA ASP A 9 25.45 29.72 -0.19
C ASP A 9 24.93 30.07 -1.60
N VAL A 10 23.62 30.23 -1.71
CA VAL A 10 22.93 30.49 -2.97
C VAL A 10 21.91 31.61 -2.83
N VAL A 11 21.61 32.27 -3.95
CA VAL A 11 20.57 33.29 -4.04
C VAL A 11 19.45 32.81 -4.96
N VAL A 12 18.20 32.86 -4.49
CA VAL A 12 17.02 32.50 -5.28
C VAL A 12 16.81 33.50 -6.41
N LYS A 13 16.72 33.00 -7.64
CA LYS A 13 16.51 33.79 -8.87
C LYS A 13 15.10 33.71 -9.41
N ALA A 14 14.49 32.54 -9.30
CA ALA A 14 13.12 32.31 -9.72
C ALA A 14 12.49 31.23 -8.86
N VAL A 15 11.19 31.38 -8.61
CA VAL A 15 10.37 30.41 -7.87
C VAL A 15 9.29 29.92 -8.82
N THR A 16 9.08 28.61 -8.85
CA THR A 16 8.11 27.93 -9.72
C THR A 16 7.25 26.98 -8.90
N MET A 17 6.19 26.43 -9.50
CA MET A 17 5.33 25.46 -8.81
C MET A 17 6.02 24.16 -8.41
N VAL A 18 7.23 23.87 -8.91
CA VAL A 18 7.95 22.62 -8.63
C VAL A 18 9.24 22.83 -7.85
N GLY A 19 9.63 24.08 -7.60
CA GLY A 19 10.88 24.41 -6.94
C GLY A 19 11.46 25.76 -7.36
N SER A 20 12.70 26.02 -6.94
CA SER A 20 13.38 27.30 -7.11
C SER A 20 14.69 27.17 -7.87
N PHE A 21 14.91 28.08 -8.82
CA PHE A 21 16.21 28.28 -9.47
C PHE A 21 17.05 29.22 -8.62
N VAL A 22 18.32 28.88 -8.43
CA VAL A 22 19.26 29.62 -7.59
C VAL A 22 20.59 29.87 -8.29
N THR A 23 21.34 30.87 -7.84
CA THR A 23 22.74 31.11 -8.27
C THR A 23 23.69 30.85 -7.10
N ILE A 24 24.75 30.10 -7.33
CA ILE A 24 25.80 29.82 -6.34
C ILE A 24 26.72 31.02 -6.20
N GLU A 25 26.91 31.50 -4.97
CA GLU A 25 27.60 32.77 -4.71
C GLU A 25 29.12 32.70 -4.95
N THR A 26 29.74 31.56 -4.68
CA THR A 26 31.19 31.38 -4.83
C THR A 26 31.62 31.05 -6.26
N ALA A 27 30.66 30.96 -7.19
CA ALA A 27 30.90 30.60 -8.58
C ALA A 27 29.94 31.40 -9.47
N GLU A 28 30.31 32.65 -9.77
CA GLU A 28 29.51 33.55 -10.61
C GLU A 28 29.01 32.84 -11.88
N GLY A 29 27.69 32.84 -12.05
CA GLY A 29 27.01 32.29 -13.23
C GLY A 29 26.68 30.80 -13.16
N VAL A 30 26.98 30.09 -12.06
CA VAL A 30 26.53 28.70 -11.92
C VAL A 30 25.14 28.65 -11.28
N GLU A 31 24.19 28.14 -12.05
CA GLU A 31 22.80 27.95 -11.62
C GLU A 31 22.61 26.58 -10.97
N GLY A 32 21.70 26.51 -10.01
CA GLY A 32 21.25 25.29 -9.35
C GLY A 32 19.73 25.24 -9.28
N PHE A 33 19.19 24.07 -8.96
CA PHE A 33 17.75 23.89 -8.75
C PHE A 33 17.46 23.18 -7.42
N ILE A 34 16.53 23.74 -6.66
CA ILE A 34 16.01 23.17 -5.41
C ILE A 34 14.56 22.76 -5.68
N ASP A 35 14.26 21.45 -5.70
CA ASP A 35 12.87 20.99 -5.75
C ASP A 35 12.09 21.53 -4.55
N GLN A 36 10.78 21.74 -4.69
CA GLN A 36 9.95 22.22 -3.58
C GLN A 36 10.07 21.34 -2.32
N VAL A 37 10.16 20.02 -2.49
CA VAL A 37 10.32 19.04 -1.40
C VAL A 37 11.70 19.10 -0.74
N MET A 38 12.66 19.79 -1.35
CA MET A 38 14.02 20.00 -0.84
C MET A 38 14.18 21.38 -0.18
N HIS A 39 13.07 22.08 0.06
CA HIS A 39 13.02 23.29 0.87
C HIS A 39 12.23 23.04 2.16
N PRO A 40 12.65 23.58 3.33
CA PRO A 40 11.97 23.30 4.60
C PRO A 40 10.49 23.71 4.65
N SER A 41 10.09 24.73 3.89
CA SER A 41 8.69 25.19 3.80
C SER A 41 7.71 24.15 3.25
N TRP A 42 8.19 23.09 2.61
CA TRP A 42 7.34 21.99 2.18
C TRP A 42 6.90 21.10 3.36
N TRP A 43 7.72 21.04 4.40
CA TRP A 43 7.55 20.12 5.53
C TRP A 43 7.09 20.83 6.81
N SER A 44 7.05 22.16 6.82
CA SER A 44 6.64 22.96 7.96
C SER A 44 5.97 24.25 7.51
N GLU A 45 4.75 24.49 8.01
CA GLU A 45 4.03 25.75 7.81
C GLU A 45 4.69 26.93 8.54
N GLU A 46 5.60 26.66 9.48
CA GLU A 46 6.34 27.70 10.22
C GLU A 46 7.45 28.33 9.38
N VAL A 47 7.88 27.66 8.31
CA VAL A 47 8.91 28.18 7.39
C VAL A 47 8.23 28.74 6.15
N PRO A 48 8.38 30.05 5.85
CA PRO A 48 7.78 30.62 4.65
C PRO A 48 8.37 30.01 3.38
N PRO A 49 7.59 29.91 2.29
CA PRO A 49 8.11 29.55 0.97
C PRO A 49 9.24 30.49 0.53
N PRO A 50 10.19 30.00 -0.30
CA PRO A 50 11.29 30.82 -0.76
C PRO A 50 10.79 31.93 -1.69
N GLU A 51 11.36 33.11 -1.57
CA GLU A 51 11.12 34.27 -2.43
C GLU A 51 12.36 34.62 -3.27
N VAL A 52 12.14 35.32 -4.38
CA VAL A 52 13.24 35.79 -5.23
C VAL A 52 14.11 36.77 -4.44
N GLY A 53 15.42 36.50 -4.38
CA GLY A 53 16.38 37.27 -3.61
C GLY A 53 16.76 36.64 -2.28
N ASP A 54 16.02 35.62 -1.82
CA ASP A 54 16.37 34.89 -0.61
C ASP A 54 17.74 34.24 -0.71
N ARG A 55 18.43 34.20 0.43
CA ARG A 55 19.75 33.57 0.58
C ARG A 55 19.57 32.27 1.34
N LEU A 56 19.97 31.17 0.73
CA LEU A 56 19.84 29.83 1.29
C LEU A 56 21.22 29.18 1.40
N HIS A 57 21.39 28.36 2.43
CA HIS A 57 22.52 27.45 2.54
C HIS A 57 22.08 26.08 2.05
N VAL A 58 22.84 25.47 1.15
CA VAL A 58 22.43 24.24 0.48
C VAL A 58 23.56 23.25 0.35
N VAL A 59 23.19 21.98 0.19
CA VAL A 59 24.08 20.89 -0.21
C VAL A 59 23.75 20.41 -1.62
N VAL A 60 24.76 20.00 -2.38
CA VAL A 60 24.58 19.39 -3.70
C VAL A 60 24.17 17.93 -3.56
N LEU A 61 23.01 17.58 -4.10
CA LEU A 61 22.52 16.20 -4.14
C LEU A 61 22.96 15.45 -5.40
N ASP A 62 23.00 16.15 -6.54
CA ASP A 62 23.34 15.56 -7.84
C ASP A 62 23.99 16.62 -8.74
N ALA A 63 25.32 16.61 -8.77
CA ALA A 63 26.16 17.49 -9.58
C ALA A 63 26.16 17.11 -11.07
N SER A 64 25.65 15.94 -11.44
CA SER A 64 25.63 15.46 -12.83
C SER A 64 24.51 16.09 -13.66
N ARG A 65 23.51 16.70 -13.01
CA ARG A 65 22.38 17.38 -13.65
C ARG A 65 22.73 18.77 -14.15
N THR A 66 21.92 19.25 -15.10
CA THR A 66 21.98 20.63 -15.62
C THR A 66 20.61 21.29 -15.51
N PRO A 67 20.39 22.22 -14.57
CA PRO A 67 21.32 22.62 -13.50
C PRO A 67 21.47 21.52 -12.41
N PRO A 68 22.56 21.54 -11.61
CA PRO A 68 22.73 20.65 -10.47
C PRO A 68 21.55 20.69 -9.50
N ARG A 69 21.24 19.54 -8.90
CA ARG A 69 20.19 19.43 -7.89
C ARG A 69 20.74 19.74 -6.52
N LEU A 70 20.05 20.60 -5.79
CA LEU A 70 20.45 21.12 -4.48
C LEU A 70 19.35 20.87 -3.44
N SER A 71 19.73 20.82 -2.16
CA SER A 71 18.80 20.75 -1.04
C SER A 71 19.14 21.78 0.04
N ALA A 72 18.10 22.44 0.56
CA ALA A 72 18.16 23.36 1.69
C ALA A 72 17.70 22.69 3.00
N LEU A 73 17.49 21.37 3.01
CA LEU A 73 17.09 20.65 4.21
C LEU A 73 18.29 20.38 5.13
N GLU A 74 18.15 20.68 6.42
CA GLU A 74 19.23 20.46 7.41
C GLU A 74 19.68 19.00 7.45
N ARG A 75 18.74 18.05 7.37
CA ARG A 75 19.05 16.60 7.36
C ARG A 75 19.96 16.20 6.19
N ASP A 76 19.78 16.82 5.02
CA ASP A 76 20.54 16.49 3.82
C ASP A 76 21.94 17.13 3.93
N ILE A 77 22.01 18.34 4.47
CA ILE A 77 23.27 19.05 4.76
C ILE A 77 24.11 18.27 5.78
N GLU A 78 23.51 17.81 6.88
CA GLU A 78 24.16 16.96 7.88
C GLU A 78 24.66 15.65 7.27
N THR A 79 23.83 15.01 6.44
CA THR A 79 24.21 13.79 5.71
C THR A 79 25.42 14.03 4.81
N GLY A 80 25.41 15.13 4.04
CA GLY A 80 26.54 15.55 3.22
C GLY A 80 27.81 15.75 4.04
N ARG A 81 27.72 16.39 5.23
CA ARG A 81 28.86 16.56 6.15
C ARG A 81 29.44 15.22 6.61
N ARG A 82 28.58 14.29 7.00
CA ARG A 82 28.98 12.94 7.44
C ARG A 82 29.69 12.18 6.32
N ILE A 83 29.20 12.28 5.08
CA ILE A 83 29.86 11.70 3.90
C ILE A 83 31.23 12.31 3.66
N ARG A 84 31.33 13.64 3.64
CA ARG A 84 32.61 14.33 3.42
C ARG A 84 33.63 14.07 4.53
N SER A 85 33.18 13.84 5.76
CA SER A 85 34.03 13.48 6.90
C SER A 85 34.47 12.02 6.91
N GLY A 86 33.87 11.17 6.08
CA GLY A 86 34.09 9.72 6.06
C GLY A 86 33.35 8.94 7.15
N GLU A 87 32.52 9.60 7.98
CA GLU A 87 31.67 8.96 8.98
C GLU A 87 30.57 8.11 8.33
N LEU A 88 30.07 8.56 7.18
CA LEU A 88 29.06 7.84 6.41
C LEU A 88 29.64 7.48 5.04
N THR A 89 29.61 6.19 4.70
CA THR A 89 29.90 5.75 3.33
C THR A 89 28.56 5.48 2.65
N PRO A 90 28.18 6.23 1.60
CA PRO A 90 26.96 5.96 0.86
C PRO A 90 27.03 4.54 0.28
N PRO A 91 25.96 3.74 0.39
CA PRO A 91 25.92 2.46 -0.28
C PRO A 91 26.03 2.69 -1.80
N SER A 92 26.83 1.87 -2.48
CA SER A 92 26.87 1.92 -3.94
C SER A 92 25.53 1.48 -4.51
N ILE A 93 25.15 1.96 -5.70
CA ILE A 93 23.98 1.45 -6.42
C ILE A 93 24.06 -0.08 -6.54
N ASP A 94 25.24 -0.63 -6.80
CA ASP A 94 25.47 -2.07 -6.82
C ASP A 94 25.21 -2.75 -5.47
N SER A 95 25.56 -2.10 -4.36
CA SER A 95 25.28 -2.59 -3.00
C SER A 95 23.78 -2.57 -2.68
N ILE A 96 23.05 -1.53 -3.09
CA ILE A 96 21.60 -1.44 -2.92
C ILE A 96 20.92 -2.49 -3.79
N LEU A 97 21.29 -2.57 -5.08
CA LEU A 97 20.71 -3.53 -6.00
C LEU A 97 21.02 -4.97 -5.59
N SER A 98 22.23 -5.25 -5.09
CA SER A 98 22.59 -6.57 -4.54
C SER A 98 21.75 -6.89 -3.32
N SER A 99 21.64 -5.99 -2.33
CA SER A 99 20.85 -6.27 -1.12
C SER A 99 19.37 -6.48 -1.43
N TRP A 100 18.82 -5.71 -2.36
CA TRP A 100 17.44 -5.87 -2.84
C TRP A 100 17.25 -7.17 -3.63
N GLN A 101 18.18 -7.51 -4.53
CA GLN A 101 18.13 -8.78 -5.25
C GLN A 101 18.28 -9.97 -4.31
N ASP A 102 19.22 -9.91 -3.37
CA ASP A 102 19.46 -10.98 -2.40
C ASP A 102 18.25 -11.19 -1.50
N ALA A 103 17.59 -10.12 -1.04
CA ALA A 103 16.34 -10.22 -0.28
C ALA A 103 15.19 -10.83 -1.12
N VAL A 104 14.99 -10.35 -2.35
CA VAL A 104 13.94 -10.86 -3.24
C VAL A 104 14.20 -12.31 -3.68
N ILE A 105 15.47 -12.67 -3.93
CA ILE A 105 15.88 -14.03 -4.29
C ILE A 105 15.72 -14.93 -3.06
N SER A 106 16.16 -14.50 -1.87
CA SER A 106 16.02 -15.27 -0.64
C SER A 106 14.56 -15.54 -0.29
N ASP A 107 13.67 -14.54 -0.40
CA ASP A 107 12.23 -14.72 -0.20
C ASP A 107 11.64 -15.72 -1.22
N ARG A 108 12.05 -15.63 -2.50
CA ARG A 108 11.62 -16.56 -3.53
C ARG A 108 12.15 -17.98 -3.31
N GLU A 109 13.41 -18.13 -2.92
CA GLU A 109 14.03 -19.42 -2.65
C GLU A 109 13.45 -20.07 -1.39
N ALA A 110 13.21 -19.31 -0.32
CA ALA A 110 12.51 -19.78 0.88
C ALA A 110 11.08 -20.25 0.53
N ALA A 111 10.37 -19.49 -0.32
CA ALA A 111 9.05 -19.86 -0.81
C ALA A 111 9.06 -21.10 -1.74
N MET A 112 10.17 -21.38 -2.42
CA MET A 112 10.36 -22.53 -3.32
C MET A 112 10.90 -23.79 -2.63
N THR A 113 11.62 -23.64 -1.52
CA THR A 113 12.26 -24.74 -0.76
C THR A 113 11.40 -25.26 0.41
N SER A 114 10.32 -24.55 0.76
CA SER A 114 9.34 -25.05 1.72
C SER A 114 8.66 -26.32 1.20
N THR A 115 8.73 -27.39 2.00
CA THR A 115 8.10 -28.70 1.73
C THR A 115 6.73 -28.85 2.40
N ALA A 116 6.31 -27.85 3.19
CA ALA A 116 4.97 -27.80 3.75
C ALA A 116 3.98 -27.35 2.65
N PRO A 117 2.79 -27.95 2.57
CA PRO A 117 1.78 -27.52 1.60
C PRO A 117 1.47 -26.03 1.82
N ARG A 118 1.58 -25.21 0.75
CA ARG A 118 1.20 -23.79 0.80
C ARG A 118 -0.28 -23.72 1.12
N LYS A 119 -0.64 -22.89 2.10
CA LYS A 119 -2.03 -22.57 2.38
C LYS A 119 -2.57 -21.67 1.27
N THR A 120 -3.75 -21.99 0.75
CA THR A 120 -4.35 -21.26 -0.37
C THR A 120 -5.24 -20.13 0.13
N VAL A 121 -5.07 -18.94 -0.44
CA VAL A 121 -5.98 -17.82 -0.30
C VAL A 121 -6.75 -17.67 -1.60
N HIS A 122 -8.07 -17.73 -1.51
CA HIS A 122 -8.94 -17.64 -2.66
C HIS A 122 -9.42 -16.21 -2.83
N LEU A 123 -9.10 -15.60 -3.98
CA LEU A 123 -9.54 -14.27 -4.36
C LEU A 123 -10.70 -14.37 -5.34
N ALA A 124 -11.88 -13.88 -4.95
CA ALA A 124 -12.98 -13.77 -5.90
C ALA A 124 -12.66 -12.73 -6.99
N VAL A 125 -12.95 -13.08 -8.25
CA VAL A 125 -12.78 -12.20 -9.41
C VAL A 125 -14.03 -12.27 -10.29
N TYR A 126 -14.58 -11.12 -10.67
CA TYR A 126 -15.78 -10.98 -11.49
C TYR A 126 -15.69 -9.72 -12.34
N ASP A 127 -16.58 -9.59 -13.33
CA ASP A 127 -16.65 -8.36 -14.11
C ASP A 127 -16.89 -7.15 -13.18
N ALA A 128 -16.25 -6.04 -13.52
CA ALA A 128 -16.24 -4.80 -12.75
C ALA A 128 -15.71 -4.93 -11.31
N LEU A 129 -14.79 -5.88 -11.03
CA LEU A 129 -14.06 -5.89 -9.76
C LEU A 129 -13.16 -4.64 -9.59
N ALA A 130 -13.06 -4.11 -8.36
CA ALA A 130 -12.26 -2.93 -8.06
C ALA A 130 -10.75 -3.25 -7.91
N ASP A 131 -9.92 -2.77 -8.84
CA ASP A 131 -8.50 -3.16 -8.95
C ASP A 131 -7.65 -2.81 -7.73
N TRP A 132 -7.93 -1.67 -7.08
CA TRP A 132 -7.09 -1.12 -6.02
C TRP A 132 -7.28 -1.83 -4.67
N GLU A 133 -8.34 -2.61 -4.52
CA GLU A 133 -8.80 -3.05 -3.20
C GLU A 133 -7.98 -4.21 -2.63
N THR A 134 -7.50 -5.11 -3.48
CA THR A 134 -6.88 -6.36 -3.01
C THR A 134 -5.37 -6.41 -3.14
N GLY A 135 -4.77 -5.48 -3.89
CA GLY A 135 -3.36 -5.53 -4.29
C GLY A 135 -2.40 -5.62 -3.11
N HIS A 136 -2.63 -4.84 -2.04
CA HIS A 136 -1.80 -4.88 -0.83
C HIS A 136 -1.90 -6.24 -0.12
N ALA A 137 -3.11 -6.76 0.09
CA ALA A 137 -3.32 -8.03 0.78
C ALA A 137 -2.71 -9.21 -0.01
N THR A 138 -3.05 -9.35 -1.30
CA THR A 138 -2.67 -10.52 -2.10
C THR A 138 -1.17 -10.55 -2.39
N ALA A 139 -0.56 -9.41 -2.72
CA ALA A 139 0.88 -9.36 -3.00
C ALA A 139 1.72 -9.70 -1.76
N TRP A 140 1.36 -9.18 -0.59
CA TRP A 140 2.11 -9.43 0.65
C TRP A 140 1.88 -10.85 1.19
N LEU A 141 0.67 -11.41 1.06
CA LEU A 141 0.42 -12.82 1.34
C LEU A 141 1.23 -13.75 0.44
N ALA A 142 1.29 -13.46 -0.87
CA ALA A 142 2.08 -14.24 -1.82
C ALA A 142 3.58 -14.25 -1.46
N ARG A 143 4.12 -13.09 -1.09
CA ARG A 143 5.49 -12.93 -0.59
C ARG A 143 5.73 -13.64 0.74
N SER A 144 4.69 -13.75 1.57
CA SER A 144 4.74 -14.46 2.86
C SER A 144 4.49 -15.97 2.74
N GLY A 145 4.47 -16.52 1.52
CA GLY A 145 4.39 -17.97 1.28
C GLY A 145 2.98 -18.53 1.07
N PHE A 146 1.93 -17.71 1.03
CA PHE A 146 0.57 -18.17 0.68
C PHE A 146 0.41 -18.31 -0.84
N GLU A 147 -0.32 -19.32 -1.29
CA GLU A 147 -0.72 -19.41 -2.70
C GLU A 147 -1.98 -18.58 -2.93
N ILE A 148 -1.98 -17.70 -3.93
CA ILE A 148 -3.18 -16.94 -4.32
C ILE A 148 -3.82 -17.65 -5.50
N ARG A 149 -5.07 -18.08 -5.36
CA ARG A 149 -5.86 -18.65 -6.46
C ARG A 149 -7.11 -17.83 -6.69
N THR A 150 -7.39 -17.53 -7.95
CA THR A 150 -8.53 -16.71 -8.36
C THR A 150 -9.77 -17.57 -8.59
N VAL A 151 -10.91 -17.10 -8.09
CA VAL A 151 -12.19 -17.81 -8.17
C VAL A 151 -13.20 -16.95 -8.90
N GLY A 152 -13.69 -17.42 -10.04
CA GLY A 152 -14.67 -16.70 -10.85
C GLY A 152 -16.05 -17.33 -10.80
N PRO A 153 -17.09 -16.66 -11.35
CA PRO A 153 -18.38 -17.30 -11.59
C PRO A 153 -18.25 -18.57 -12.46
N SER A 154 -17.25 -18.56 -13.35
CA SER A 154 -16.75 -19.70 -14.13
C SER A 154 -15.24 -19.51 -14.36
N THR A 155 -14.61 -20.37 -15.17
CA THR A 155 -13.22 -20.19 -15.63
C THR A 155 -13.09 -19.31 -16.88
N ALA A 156 -14.19 -18.70 -17.34
CA ALA A 156 -14.14 -17.70 -18.41
C ALA A 156 -13.48 -16.39 -17.92
N PRO A 157 -12.71 -15.69 -18.76
CA PRO A 157 -12.08 -14.44 -18.37
C PRO A 157 -13.09 -13.36 -17.98
N VAL A 158 -12.77 -12.62 -16.92
CA VAL A 158 -13.51 -11.46 -16.41
C VAL A 158 -12.70 -10.18 -16.64
N THR A 159 -13.35 -9.03 -16.58
CA THR A 159 -12.74 -7.71 -16.79
C THR A 159 -12.95 -6.81 -15.58
N SER A 160 -11.88 -6.34 -14.95
CA SER A 160 -11.95 -5.38 -13.82
C SER A 160 -12.41 -3.98 -14.26
N ILE A 161 -12.68 -3.09 -13.31
CA ILE A 161 -12.99 -1.67 -13.57
C ILE A 161 -11.90 -1.00 -14.41
N GLY A 162 -10.63 -1.27 -14.09
CA GLY A 162 -9.47 -0.77 -14.82
C GLY A 162 -9.27 -1.39 -16.20
N GLY A 163 -10.11 -2.36 -16.60
CA GLY A 163 -10.03 -3.04 -17.90
C GLY A 163 -9.02 -4.19 -17.95
N LEU A 164 -8.53 -4.68 -16.80
CA LEU A 164 -7.66 -5.85 -16.75
C LEU A 164 -8.45 -7.12 -17.00
N ARG A 165 -7.97 -7.96 -17.91
CA ARG A 165 -8.57 -9.28 -18.16
C ARG A 165 -7.92 -10.33 -17.28
N ILE A 166 -8.71 -10.95 -16.42
CA ILE A 166 -8.26 -11.99 -15.49
C ILE A 166 -8.94 -13.30 -15.87
N THR A 167 -8.16 -14.36 -16.05
CA THR A 167 -8.70 -15.73 -16.24
C THR A 167 -8.72 -16.42 -14.88
N PRO A 168 -9.90 -16.77 -14.33
CA PRO A 168 -9.99 -17.43 -13.03
C PRO A 168 -9.34 -18.82 -13.04
N ASP A 169 -8.69 -19.19 -11.92
CA ASP A 169 -8.04 -20.49 -11.75
C ASP A 169 -9.04 -21.63 -11.51
N LEU A 170 -10.21 -21.32 -10.92
CA LEU A 170 -11.31 -22.25 -10.69
C LEU A 170 -12.67 -21.54 -10.70
N ALA A 171 -13.72 -22.30 -10.96
CA ALA A 171 -15.09 -21.80 -10.83
C ALA A 171 -15.54 -21.83 -9.36
N LEU A 172 -16.46 -20.93 -8.99
CA LEU A 172 -17.02 -20.82 -7.65
C LEU A 172 -17.66 -22.13 -7.15
N GLU A 173 -18.25 -22.91 -8.05
CA GLU A 173 -18.86 -24.22 -7.73
C GLU A 173 -17.84 -25.28 -7.30
N GLU A 174 -16.57 -25.13 -7.70
CA GLU A 174 -15.47 -26.04 -7.34
C GLU A 174 -14.80 -25.63 -6.02
N LEU A 175 -15.09 -24.42 -5.51
CA LEU A 175 -14.47 -23.88 -4.31
C LEU A 175 -15.07 -24.50 -3.04
N THR A 176 -14.19 -25.07 -2.20
CA THR A 176 -14.53 -25.58 -0.87
C THR A 176 -13.77 -24.83 0.24
N PRO A 177 -14.38 -24.64 1.44
CA PRO A 177 -13.69 -24.03 2.58
C PRO A 177 -12.45 -24.82 3.02
N GLU A 178 -12.48 -26.16 2.98
CA GLU A 178 -11.43 -27.03 3.51
C GLU A 178 -10.08 -26.84 2.81
N ASP A 179 -10.10 -26.42 1.55
CA ASP A 179 -8.92 -26.14 0.73
C ASP A 179 -8.34 -24.73 0.97
N SER A 180 -8.96 -23.95 1.86
CA SER A 180 -8.75 -22.51 1.97
C SER A 180 -8.24 -22.07 3.34
N ALA A 181 -7.31 -21.12 3.33
CA ALA A 181 -6.96 -20.34 4.51
C ALA A 181 -7.77 -19.05 4.64
N LEU A 182 -8.28 -18.51 3.53
CA LEU A 182 -9.05 -17.27 3.49
C LEU A 182 -9.80 -17.17 2.15
N LEU A 183 -11.02 -16.63 2.18
CA LEU A 183 -11.72 -16.10 1.01
C LEU A 183 -11.70 -14.57 1.03
N ILE A 184 -11.27 -13.94 -0.06
CA ILE A 184 -11.28 -12.50 -0.26
C ILE A 184 -12.37 -12.13 -1.26
N LEU A 185 -13.27 -11.22 -0.87
CA LEU A 185 -14.35 -10.68 -1.70
C LEU A 185 -14.14 -9.17 -1.95
N PRO A 186 -13.65 -8.77 -3.12
CA PRO A 186 -13.50 -7.36 -3.47
C PRO A 186 -14.84 -6.66 -3.73
N GLY A 187 -14.85 -5.34 -3.75
CA GLY A 187 -15.92 -4.55 -4.32
C GLY A 187 -16.03 -4.72 -5.84
N GLY A 188 -17.11 -4.20 -6.37
CA GLY A 188 -17.40 -4.16 -7.80
C GLY A 188 -18.85 -3.78 -8.06
N ASP A 189 -19.11 -3.21 -9.23
CA ASP A 189 -20.41 -2.60 -9.56
C ASP A 189 -21.58 -3.61 -9.48
N LEU A 190 -21.29 -4.88 -9.81
CA LEU A 190 -22.29 -5.95 -9.86
C LEU A 190 -22.89 -6.31 -8.49
N TRP A 191 -22.31 -5.86 -7.37
CA TRP A 191 -22.92 -6.02 -6.04
C TRP A 191 -24.20 -5.19 -5.85
N ASP A 192 -24.42 -4.18 -6.69
CA ASP A 192 -25.57 -3.27 -6.63
C ASP A 192 -26.50 -3.39 -7.83
N GLU A 193 -26.08 -4.04 -8.91
CA GLU A 193 -26.83 -4.15 -10.17
C GLU A 193 -27.74 -5.39 -10.26
N GLY A 194 -27.68 -6.31 -9.29
CA GLY A 194 -28.53 -7.50 -9.27
C GLY A 194 -28.05 -8.58 -8.30
N ASP A 195 -28.46 -9.83 -8.58
CA ASP A 195 -28.15 -11.02 -7.76
C ASP A 195 -27.00 -11.86 -8.32
N ASP A 196 -26.31 -11.39 -9.37
CA ASP A 196 -25.25 -12.14 -10.06
C ASP A 196 -24.09 -12.54 -9.13
N LEU A 197 -23.81 -11.70 -8.13
CA LEU A 197 -22.79 -11.98 -7.11
C LEU A 197 -23.34 -12.59 -5.81
N ALA A 198 -24.65 -12.80 -5.68
CA ALA A 198 -25.25 -13.47 -4.52
C ALA A 198 -24.64 -14.86 -4.23
N PRO A 199 -24.26 -15.68 -5.24
CA PRO A 199 -23.54 -16.94 -4.99
C PRO A 199 -22.22 -16.77 -4.23
N PHE A 200 -21.49 -15.66 -4.40
CA PHE A 200 -20.27 -15.40 -3.64
C PHE A 200 -20.56 -15.07 -2.17
N ALA A 201 -21.67 -14.37 -1.88
CA ALA A 201 -22.11 -14.13 -0.51
C ALA A 201 -22.55 -15.44 0.17
N ALA A 202 -23.29 -16.30 -0.53
CA ALA A 202 -23.62 -17.64 -0.04
C ALA A 202 -22.36 -18.49 0.21
N LYS A 203 -21.35 -18.40 -0.66
CA LYS A 203 -20.05 -19.06 -0.44
C LYS A 203 -19.32 -18.52 0.79
N ALA A 204 -19.41 -17.21 1.07
CA ALA A 204 -18.87 -16.65 2.31
C ALA A 204 -19.52 -17.24 3.56
N ARG A 205 -20.84 -17.51 3.54
CA ARG A 205 -21.51 -18.22 4.62
C ARG A 205 -20.92 -19.61 4.84
N GLU A 206 -20.74 -20.38 3.78
CA GLU A 206 -20.11 -21.72 3.88
C GLU A 206 -18.73 -21.66 4.53
N PHE A 207 -17.92 -20.65 4.18
CA PHE A 207 -16.59 -20.43 4.78
C PHE A 207 -16.67 -20.11 6.28
N LEU A 208 -17.53 -19.15 6.66
CA LEU A 208 -17.69 -18.74 8.06
C LEU A 208 -18.28 -19.86 8.93
N ASP A 209 -19.19 -20.66 8.39
CA ASP A 209 -19.74 -21.84 9.06
C ASP A 209 -18.65 -22.90 9.29
N ALA A 210 -17.73 -23.06 8.34
CA ALA A 210 -16.55 -23.93 8.43
C ALA A 210 -15.39 -23.35 9.26
N LYS A 211 -15.53 -22.14 9.84
CA LYS A 211 -14.46 -21.44 10.58
C LYS A 211 -13.23 -21.12 9.72
N VAL A 212 -13.47 -20.88 8.44
CA VAL A 212 -12.47 -20.37 7.51
C VAL A 212 -12.70 -18.87 7.34
N PRO A 213 -11.66 -18.04 7.51
CA PRO A 213 -11.78 -16.60 7.39
C PRO A 213 -12.38 -16.12 6.06
N VAL A 214 -13.15 -15.05 6.13
CA VAL A 214 -13.65 -14.27 4.98
C VAL A 214 -13.25 -12.81 5.17
N ALA A 215 -12.72 -12.19 4.12
CA ALA A 215 -12.41 -10.77 4.10
C ALA A 215 -13.18 -10.10 2.94
N ALA A 216 -14.07 -9.16 3.26
CA ALA A 216 -14.89 -8.44 2.28
C ALA A 216 -14.65 -6.93 2.34
N ILE A 217 -14.59 -6.27 1.19
CA ILE A 217 -14.33 -4.83 1.09
C ILE A 217 -15.33 -4.18 0.13
N CYS A 218 -15.67 -2.91 0.39
CA CYS A 218 -16.54 -2.13 -0.50
C CYS A 218 -17.90 -2.82 -0.72
N GLY A 219 -18.38 -2.95 -1.97
CA GLY A 219 -19.68 -3.51 -2.30
C GLY A 219 -19.91 -4.95 -1.85
N ALA A 220 -18.84 -5.73 -1.65
CA ALA A 220 -18.97 -7.08 -1.09
C ALA A 220 -19.58 -7.07 0.31
N THR A 221 -19.39 -6.00 1.08
CA THR A 221 -20.03 -5.84 2.39
C THR A 221 -21.56 -5.75 2.28
N ALA A 222 -22.10 -5.15 1.21
CA ALA A 222 -23.55 -5.15 0.95
C ALA A 222 -24.05 -6.55 0.58
N GLY A 223 -23.26 -7.32 -0.17
CA GLY A 223 -23.52 -8.74 -0.42
C GLY A 223 -23.64 -9.55 0.88
N LEU A 224 -22.67 -9.40 1.79
CA LEU A 224 -22.69 -10.06 3.10
C LEU A 224 -23.86 -9.58 3.96
N ALA A 225 -24.23 -8.30 3.89
CA ALA A 225 -25.38 -7.74 4.59
C ALA A 225 -26.70 -8.39 4.13
N ARG A 226 -26.90 -8.51 2.81
CA ARG A 226 -28.08 -9.17 2.23
C ARG A 226 -28.16 -10.66 2.59
N GLU A 227 -27.01 -11.32 2.70
CA GLU A 227 -26.90 -12.73 3.15
C GLU A 227 -27.09 -12.88 4.68
N GLY A 228 -27.24 -11.78 5.43
CA GLY A 228 -27.42 -11.79 6.89
C GLY A 228 -26.15 -12.13 7.67
N LEU A 229 -24.97 -12.00 7.05
CA LEU A 229 -23.68 -12.31 7.68
C LEU A 229 -23.15 -11.16 8.55
N LEU A 230 -23.75 -9.97 8.44
CA LEU A 230 -23.38 -8.79 9.23
C LEU A 230 -24.36 -8.53 10.39
N ASP A 231 -25.42 -9.32 10.52
CA ASP A 231 -26.53 -9.05 11.45
C ASP A 231 -26.15 -9.19 12.93
N ASP A 232 -25.13 -9.98 13.24
CA ASP A 232 -24.70 -10.32 14.61
C ASP A 232 -23.19 -10.10 14.84
N ARG A 233 -22.51 -9.42 13.90
CA ARG A 233 -21.04 -9.23 13.92
C ARG A 233 -20.70 -7.76 13.81
N ARG A 234 -19.65 -7.34 14.52
CA ARG A 234 -19.03 -6.02 14.29
C ARG A 234 -18.48 -5.95 12.88
N HIS A 235 -18.78 -4.85 12.18
CA HIS A 235 -18.37 -4.68 10.80
C HIS A 235 -18.26 -3.20 10.42
N THR A 236 -17.61 -2.94 9.29
CA THR A 236 -17.61 -1.64 8.61
C THR A 236 -17.96 -1.83 7.13
N SER A 237 -18.07 -0.74 6.38
CA SER A 237 -18.37 -0.68 4.94
C SER A 237 -18.01 0.72 4.43
N ALA A 238 -18.32 1.02 3.16
CA ALA A 238 -18.17 2.36 2.60
C ALA A 238 -18.78 3.45 3.48
N VAL A 239 -20.04 3.25 3.88
CA VAL A 239 -20.80 4.13 4.78
C VAL A 239 -21.97 3.34 5.36
N SER A 240 -22.41 3.67 6.58
CA SER A 240 -23.50 2.96 7.27
C SER A 240 -24.83 2.94 6.48
N PHE A 241 -25.20 4.07 5.86
CA PHE A 241 -26.46 4.17 5.11
C PHE A 241 -26.48 3.36 3.83
N TYR A 242 -25.31 3.06 3.24
CA TYR A 242 -25.20 2.16 2.10
C TYR A 242 -25.62 0.74 2.50
N LEU A 243 -25.11 0.25 3.64
CA LEU A 243 -25.58 -1.02 4.18
C LEU A 243 -27.06 -0.95 4.57
N SER A 244 -27.54 0.12 5.21
CA SER A 244 -28.96 0.22 5.59
C SER A 244 -29.91 0.10 4.39
N ALA A 245 -29.49 0.56 3.20
CA ALA A 245 -30.27 0.43 1.97
C ALA A 245 -30.47 -1.03 1.51
N THR A 246 -29.66 -1.96 2.01
CA THR A 246 -29.84 -3.41 1.74
C THR A 246 -31.00 -4.02 2.53
N GLY A 247 -31.46 -3.36 3.60
CA GLY A 247 -32.47 -3.90 4.51
C GLY A 247 -31.94 -4.88 5.57
N TYR A 248 -30.62 -5.04 5.71
CA TYR A 248 -30.03 -5.85 6.78
C TYR A 248 -30.35 -5.32 8.18
N GLN A 249 -30.25 -6.18 9.19
CA GLN A 249 -30.69 -5.90 10.56
C GLN A 249 -29.53 -5.58 11.53
N GLY A 250 -28.28 -5.75 11.10
CA GLY A 250 -27.07 -5.54 11.91
C GLY A 250 -26.63 -4.10 12.16
N GLY A 251 -27.47 -3.09 11.91
CA GLY A 251 -27.06 -1.68 11.98
C GLY A 251 -26.47 -1.23 13.31
N GLU A 252 -26.82 -1.90 14.41
CA GLU A 252 -26.25 -1.63 15.75
C GLU A 252 -24.80 -2.11 15.93
N HIS A 253 -24.33 -2.99 15.05
CA HIS A 253 -22.97 -3.53 15.06
C HIS A 253 -22.01 -2.83 14.10
N TYR A 254 -22.50 -1.85 13.32
CA TYR A 254 -21.65 -1.05 12.45
C TYR A 254 -20.67 -0.21 13.26
N VAL A 255 -19.40 -0.24 12.87
CA VAL A 255 -18.30 0.53 13.46
C VAL A 255 -17.72 1.44 12.39
N ASP A 256 -17.67 2.74 12.68
CA ASP A 256 -17.00 3.73 11.83
C ASP A 256 -15.47 3.61 12.03
N ALA A 257 -14.84 2.81 11.19
CA ALA A 257 -13.41 2.50 11.21
C ALA A 257 -12.94 2.04 9.82
N ASP A 258 -11.65 2.20 9.53
CA ASP A 258 -11.06 1.87 8.23
C ASP A 258 -11.25 0.38 7.85
N ALA A 259 -11.04 -0.50 8.82
CA ALA A 259 -11.28 -1.93 8.72
C ALA A 259 -11.67 -2.52 10.09
N VAL A 260 -12.47 -3.58 10.09
CA VAL A 260 -12.96 -4.27 11.29
C VAL A 260 -12.79 -5.76 11.12
N THR A 261 -12.14 -6.38 12.11
CA THR A 261 -12.10 -7.84 12.28
C THR A 261 -12.99 -8.26 13.44
N ASP A 262 -13.93 -9.16 13.18
CA ASP A 262 -14.74 -9.85 14.19
C ASP A 262 -14.70 -11.37 13.97
N GLY A 263 -13.86 -12.05 14.76
CA GLY A 263 -13.59 -13.47 14.63
C GLY A 263 -12.97 -13.84 13.28
N ASP A 264 -13.75 -14.53 12.46
CA ASP A 264 -13.35 -15.00 11.12
C ASP A 264 -13.77 -14.04 10.00
N LEU A 265 -14.46 -12.93 10.33
CA LEU A 265 -14.90 -11.96 9.34
C LEU A 265 -14.07 -10.68 9.41
N ILE A 266 -13.55 -10.25 8.28
CA ILE A 266 -12.86 -8.97 8.08
C ILE A 266 -13.70 -8.12 7.12
N THR A 267 -13.94 -6.86 7.45
CA THR A 267 -14.67 -5.91 6.61
C THR A 267 -13.93 -4.58 6.48
N ALA A 268 -14.02 -3.91 5.33
CA ALA A 268 -13.41 -2.61 5.07
C ALA A 268 -14.20 -1.78 4.03
N GLY A 269 -13.97 -0.45 4.02
CA GLY A 269 -14.50 0.46 3.00
C GLY A 269 -13.65 0.51 1.72
N PRO A 270 -14.17 1.07 0.60
CA PRO A 270 -13.48 1.15 -0.68
C PRO A 270 -12.19 2.00 -0.66
N THR A 271 -12.07 2.90 0.31
CA THR A 271 -10.91 3.78 0.46
C THR A 271 -9.79 3.14 1.27
N GLU A 272 -10.00 1.93 1.81
CA GLU A 272 -9.16 1.36 2.88
C GLU A 272 -8.43 0.06 2.49
N PRO A 273 -7.81 -0.06 1.30
CA PRO A 273 -7.11 -1.28 0.90
C PRO A 273 -5.90 -1.61 1.80
N VAL A 274 -5.29 -0.59 2.41
CA VAL A 274 -4.15 -0.77 3.32
C VAL A 274 -4.61 -1.28 4.68
N ALA A 275 -5.67 -0.70 5.27
CA ALA A 275 -6.24 -1.20 6.52
C ALA A 275 -6.84 -2.61 6.35
N PHE A 276 -7.51 -2.87 5.23
CA PHE A 276 -7.95 -4.20 4.84
C PHE A 276 -6.78 -5.20 4.77
N GLY A 277 -5.70 -4.81 4.10
CA GLY A 277 -4.47 -5.60 4.04
C GLY A 277 -3.87 -5.88 5.42
N ARG A 278 -3.87 -4.91 6.33
CA ARG A 278 -3.38 -5.08 7.72
C ARG A 278 -4.15 -6.18 8.44
N GLU A 279 -5.48 -6.10 8.43
CA GLU A 279 -6.34 -7.09 9.10
C GLU A 279 -6.16 -8.49 8.49
N VAL A 280 -6.08 -8.59 7.15
CA VAL A 280 -5.85 -9.86 6.45
C VAL A 280 -4.49 -10.47 6.79
N LEU A 281 -3.42 -9.67 6.75
CA LEU A 281 -2.07 -10.13 7.07
C LEU A 281 -1.97 -10.59 8.52
N GLY A 282 -2.55 -9.83 9.45
CA GLY A 282 -2.61 -10.21 10.87
C GLY A 282 -3.42 -11.47 11.10
N ARG A 283 -4.60 -11.61 10.47
CA ARG A 283 -5.49 -12.76 10.65
C ARG A 283 -4.84 -14.07 10.19
N LEU A 284 -4.02 -14.04 9.15
CA LEU A 284 -3.29 -15.20 8.65
C LEU A 284 -1.94 -15.43 9.32
N GLY A 285 -1.54 -14.56 10.26
CA GLY A 285 -0.21 -14.62 10.91
C GLY A 285 0.91 -14.39 9.91
N ALA A 286 0.64 -13.70 8.80
CA ALA A 286 1.65 -13.38 7.80
C ALA A 286 2.63 -12.35 8.39
N PHE A 287 2.11 -11.32 9.05
CA PHE A 287 2.85 -10.38 9.89
C PHE A 287 2.23 -10.28 11.28
N GLU A 288 3.06 -10.03 12.29
CA GLU A 288 2.65 -9.91 13.69
C GLU A 288 3.41 -8.76 14.36
N GLY A 289 2.80 -8.19 15.42
CA GLY A 289 3.44 -7.20 16.29
C GLY A 289 4.01 -5.99 15.53
N ALA A 290 5.26 -5.63 15.85
CA ALA A 290 5.94 -4.47 15.29
C ALA A 290 6.06 -4.51 13.75
N LYS A 291 6.18 -5.71 13.15
CA LYS A 291 6.28 -5.83 11.69
C LYS A 291 4.97 -5.46 11.00
N LEU A 292 3.84 -5.89 11.57
CA LEU A 292 2.51 -5.54 11.04
C LEU A 292 2.22 -4.04 11.20
N ASP A 293 2.59 -3.47 12.35
CA ASP A 293 2.49 -2.04 12.62
C ASP A 293 3.33 -1.21 11.64
N ALA A 294 4.61 -1.56 11.49
CA ALA A 294 5.53 -0.89 10.57
C ALA A 294 5.05 -0.99 9.11
N TRP A 295 4.54 -2.15 8.70
CA TRP A 295 3.93 -2.29 7.38
C TRP A 295 2.76 -1.30 7.20
N TYR A 296 1.86 -1.24 8.18
CA TYR A 296 0.69 -0.37 8.10
C TYR A 296 1.10 1.11 8.04
N ARG A 297 1.97 1.58 8.96
CA ARG A 297 2.47 2.97 8.95
C ARG A 297 3.17 3.34 7.64
N LEU A 298 3.99 2.43 7.10
CA LEU A 298 4.68 2.69 5.84
C LEU A 298 3.70 2.90 4.67
N PHE A 299 2.68 2.05 4.54
CA PHE A 299 1.77 2.08 3.39
C PHE A 299 0.56 3.00 3.57
N HIS A 300 0.11 3.23 4.80
CA HIS A 300 -1.03 4.10 5.11
C HIS A 300 -0.56 5.54 5.35
N ASP A 301 0.44 5.74 6.21
CA ASP A 301 0.89 7.08 6.64
C ASP A 301 2.08 7.60 5.84
N SER A 302 2.66 6.79 4.94
CA SER A 302 3.93 7.09 4.28
C SER A 302 5.08 7.36 5.26
N ASP A 303 5.06 6.71 6.43
CA ASP A 303 6.07 6.88 7.47
C ASP A 303 7.41 6.25 7.03
N PRO A 304 8.47 7.06 6.76
CA PRO A 304 9.74 6.52 6.31
C PRO A 304 10.49 5.77 7.41
N ALA A 305 10.25 6.06 8.69
CA ALA A 305 10.92 5.35 9.80
C ALA A 305 10.47 3.88 9.86
N ALA A 306 9.22 3.62 9.46
CA ALA A 306 8.66 2.28 9.41
C ALA A 306 9.33 1.37 8.36
N TYR A 307 10.06 1.93 7.39
CA TYR A 307 10.78 1.14 6.39
C TYR A 307 11.86 0.26 7.03
N GLU A 308 12.65 0.80 7.95
CA GLU A 308 13.69 0.01 8.64
C GLU A 308 13.07 -1.05 9.54
N GLU A 309 11.99 -0.70 10.25
CA GLU A 309 11.28 -1.62 11.15
C GLU A 309 10.61 -2.79 10.41
N LEU A 310 10.07 -2.56 9.20
CA LEU A 310 9.49 -3.61 8.37
C LEU A 310 10.53 -4.63 7.88
N ASN A 311 11.77 -4.16 7.67
CA ASN A 311 12.87 -4.94 7.11
C ASN A 311 13.85 -5.48 8.16
N ALA A 312 13.60 -5.23 9.45
CA ALA A 312 14.36 -5.77 10.57
C ALA A 312 13.99 -7.24 10.86
#